data_AF-A0ABD1PE29-F1
#
_entry.id   AF-A0ABD1PE29-F1
#
_cell.length_a   1.000
_cell.length_b   1.000
_cell.length_c   1.000
_cell.angle_alpha   90.00
_cell.angle_beta   90.00
_cell.angle_gamma   90.00
#
_symmetry.space_group_name_H-M   'P 1'
#
loop_
_entity.id
_entity.type
_entity.pdbx_description
1 polymer ?
#
loop_
_entity_poly.entity_id
_entity_poly.type
_entity_poly.pdbx_seq_one_letter_code
_entity_poly.pdbx_strand_id
1 'polypeptide(L)'
;MNSIAMVSEGSSTIPSKNPPSEPPRKSRGRGPTRGKRSEKVVSTCGHKLKVEFNDQNRRVIGPNASSFANEMGIVVRSMAPLAVKRWKDIDHTRKMPMIDRLKKRSEVNKQNRSHKQCVTTQGSKSFAAEEMRNESTKELPGQIEFFRDMHFSKGKGWTTPDAENYYKKMLELHISTQNSPLEENQDSLHLTENQICNRVLGKRFGYSEPHKSLSRKMRLDDDAASLENAALRTRVKDLEDQLKNWTDVLSRIPRDILLSVQNDTSQASGSNEDL
;
A
#
# COMPACT_ATOMS: atom_id res chain seq x y z
N MET A 1 64.99 51.80 30.80
CA MET A 1 64.36 51.13 29.65
C MET A 1 65.14 49.87 29.38
N ASN A 2 64.55 48.72 29.70
CA ASN A 2 64.71 47.42 29.03
C ASN A 2 64.16 46.33 29.96
N SER A 3 63.02 45.79 29.54
CA SER A 3 62.35 44.62 30.08
C SER A 3 63.17 43.37 29.86
N ILE A 4 63.29 42.53 30.88
CA ILE A 4 63.71 41.12 30.75
C ILE A 4 62.71 40.25 31.52
N ALA A 5 62.33 39.17 30.85
CA ALA A 5 61.19 38.30 31.08
C ALA A 5 61.31 37.42 32.33
N MET A 6 60.17 37.22 33.00
CA MET A 6 59.94 36.14 33.96
C MET A 6 59.42 34.88 33.25
N VAL A 7 59.83 33.74 33.79
CA VAL A 7 59.74 32.37 33.28
C VAL A 7 58.53 31.64 33.88
N SER A 8 57.96 30.70 33.09
CA SER A 8 57.12 29.54 33.50
C SER A 8 55.71 29.88 34.03
N GLU A 9 54.61 29.22 33.65
CA GLU A 9 54.38 27.77 33.53
C GLU A 9 53.43 27.41 32.39
N GLY A 10 53.73 26.31 31.69
CA GLY A 10 52.88 25.73 30.65
C GLY A 10 51.68 24.99 31.24
N SER A 11 50.48 25.50 30.99
CA SER A 11 49.23 24.75 31.21
C SER A 11 48.87 23.98 29.94
N SER A 12 49.14 22.68 29.94
CA SER A 12 48.80 21.74 28.86
C SER A 12 47.28 21.60 28.77
N THR A 13 46.67 22.30 27.81
CA THR A 13 45.25 22.16 27.47
C THR A 13 45.07 20.90 26.63
N ILE A 14 44.53 19.84 27.23
CA ILE A 14 44.12 18.63 26.51
C ILE A 14 42.82 18.94 25.75
N PRO A 15 42.78 18.82 24.40
CA PRO A 15 41.55 19.04 23.65
C PRO A 15 40.66 17.79 23.71
N SER A 16 39.52 17.91 24.39
CA SER A 16 38.46 16.91 24.39
C SER A 16 37.89 16.73 22.98
N LYS A 17 38.26 15.63 22.32
CA LYS A 17 37.64 15.20 21.05
C LYS A 17 36.32 14.50 21.35
N ASN A 18 35.22 15.25 21.34
CA ASN A 18 33.90 14.65 21.22
C ASN A 18 33.78 13.95 19.84
N PRO A 19 33.29 12.70 19.77
CA PRO A 19 33.12 12.01 18.50
C PRO A 19 32.01 12.66 17.65
N PRO A 20 32.03 12.48 16.32
CA PRO A 20 31.07 13.11 15.42
C PRO A 20 29.64 12.62 15.72
N SER A 21 28.73 13.57 15.93
CA SER A 21 27.30 13.29 16.12
C SER A 21 26.73 12.47 14.97
N GLU A 22 26.07 11.35 15.27
CA GLU A 22 25.28 10.58 14.29
C GLU A 22 24.34 11.50 13.49
N PRO A 23 24.17 11.27 12.19
CA PRO A 23 23.24 12.05 11.39
C PRO A 23 21.82 11.92 11.97
N PRO A 24 21.04 13.02 12.02
CA PRO A 24 19.71 13.00 12.61
C PRO A 24 18.84 11.94 11.92
N ARG A 25 18.28 11.04 12.72
CA ARG A 25 17.35 10.01 12.25
C ARG A 25 16.21 10.72 11.52
N LYS A 26 16.03 10.42 10.22
CA LYS A 26 14.91 10.92 9.43
C LYS A 26 13.61 10.53 10.16
N SER A 27 12.84 11.54 10.57
CA SER A 27 11.56 11.29 11.21
C SER A 27 10.68 10.49 10.25
N ARG A 28 10.02 9.45 10.76
CA ARG A 28 9.04 8.67 9.99
C ARG A 28 7.81 9.55 9.80
N GLY A 29 7.87 10.40 8.77
CA GLY A 29 6.77 11.29 8.41
C GLY A 29 5.50 10.51 8.12
N ARG A 30 4.35 11.16 8.32
CA ARG A 30 3.05 10.61 7.97
C ARG A 30 3.01 10.38 6.45
N GLY A 31 2.74 9.14 6.02
CA GLY A 31 2.63 8.80 4.60
C GLY A 31 1.51 9.58 3.88
N PRO A 32 1.43 9.47 2.54
CA PRO A 32 0.47 10.24 1.73
C PRO A 32 -0.98 10.11 2.23
N THR A 33 -1.74 11.21 2.26
CA THR A 33 -3.16 11.21 2.62
C THR A 33 -3.97 10.31 1.68
N ARG A 34 -4.81 9.44 2.25
CA ARG A 34 -5.62 8.44 1.51
C ARG A 34 -7.13 8.73 1.50
N GLY A 35 -7.60 9.92 1.90
CA GLY A 35 -9.04 10.28 1.83
C GLY A 35 -9.94 9.75 2.96
N LYS A 36 -9.46 8.81 3.79
CA LYS A 36 -10.22 8.13 4.87
C LYS A 36 -11.09 9.01 5.78
N ARG A 37 -10.70 10.27 6.03
CA ARG A 37 -11.45 11.19 6.90
C ARG A 37 -12.73 11.69 6.23
N SER A 38 -12.65 12.08 4.96
CA SER A 38 -13.81 12.54 4.18
C SER A 38 -14.87 11.43 4.08
N GLU A 39 -14.43 10.19 3.96
CA GLU A 39 -15.29 9.00 3.94
C GLU A 39 -16.08 8.78 5.24
N LYS A 40 -15.52 9.20 6.39
CA LYS A 40 -16.20 9.12 7.68
C LYS A 40 -17.31 10.16 7.78
N VAL A 41 -17.04 11.40 7.37
CA VAL A 41 -18.01 12.49 7.43
C VAL A 41 -19.21 12.22 6.50
N VAL A 42 -18.96 11.76 5.26
CA VAL A 42 -20.04 11.32 4.35
C VAL A 42 -20.92 10.24 4.99
N SER A 43 -20.30 9.29 5.71
CA SER A 43 -21.03 8.20 6.38
C SER A 43 -21.93 8.69 7.51
N THR A 44 -21.60 9.79 8.18
CA THR A 44 -22.42 10.35 9.26
C THR A 44 -23.56 11.20 8.70
N CYS A 45 -23.33 11.93 7.61
CA CYS A 45 -24.33 12.83 7.04
C CYS A 45 -25.31 12.14 6.06
N GLY A 46 -25.01 10.93 5.58
CA GLY A 46 -25.90 10.16 4.68
C GLY A 46 -26.00 10.68 3.24
N HIS A 47 -25.42 11.84 2.94
CA HIS A 47 -25.43 12.48 1.63
C HIS A 47 -24.04 13.01 1.21
N LYS A 48 -23.89 13.36 -0.07
CA LYS A 48 -22.66 13.99 -0.60
C LYS A 48 -22.30 15.22 0.23
N LEU A 49 -21.03 15.39 0.57
CA LEU A 49 -20.58 16.61 1.25
C LEU A 49 -20.83 17.80 0.34
N LYS A 50 -21.66 18.74 0.79
CA LYS A 50 -21.83 20.01 0.10
C LYS A 50 -20.50 20.76 0.15
N VAL A 51 -20.01 21.15 -1.02
CA VAL A 51 -18.82 21.97 -1.20
C VAL A 51 -19.29 23.30 -1.75
N GLU A 52 -19.10 24.36 -0.98
CA GLU A 52 -19.47 25.72 -1.38
C GLU A 52 -18.23 26.46 -1.85
N PHE A 53 -18.38 27.20 -2.95
CA PHE A 53 -17.33 28.05 -3.49
C PHE A 53 -17.73 29.50 -3.24
N ASN A 54 -16.79 30.31 -2.77
CA ASN A 54 -16.98 31.75 -2.70
C ASN A 54 -16.86 32.32 -4.13
N ASP A 55 -17.87 33.07 -4.57
CA ASP A 55 -17.95 33.59 -5.93
C ASP A 55 -16.87 34.61 -6.27
N GLN A 56 -16.36 35.36 -5.27
CA GLN A 56 -15.37 36.41 -5.50
C GLN A 56 -13.95 35.87 -5.69
N ASN A 57 -13.59 34.80 -4.98
CA ASN A 57 -12.21 34.28 -5.00
C ASN A 57 -12.10 32.81 -5.43
N ARG A 58 -13.23 32.18 -5.81
CA ARG A 58 -13.36 30.77 -6.18
C ARG A 58 -12.77 29.80 -5.15
N ARG A 59 -12.58 30.23 -3.90
CA ARG A 59 -12.08 29.37 -2.83
C ARG A 59 -13.21 28.53 -2.28
N VAL A 60 -12.86 27.32 -1.89
CA VAL A 60 -13.79 26.43 -1.21
C VAL A 60 -13.94 26.90 0.23
N ILE A 61 -15.17 27.16 0.65
CA ILE A 61 -15.52 27.64 1.98
C ILE A 61 -16.33 26.58 2.74
N GLY A 62 -16.33 26.70 4.07
CA GLY A 62 -17.11 25.85 4.95
C GLY A 62 -16.40 24.60 5.48
N PRO A 63 -17.10 23.78 6.28
CA PRO A 63 -16.52 22.68 7.06
C PRO A 63 -15.94 21.55 6.21
N ASN A 64 -16.38 21.43 4.95
CA ASN A 64 -15.94 20.39 4.03
C ASN A 64 -14.75 20.81 3.14
N ALA A 65 -14.26 22.05 3.26
CA ALA A 65 -13.20 22.60 2.41
C ALA A 65 -11.92 21.77 2.47
N SER A 66 -11.48 21.39 3.68
CA SER A 66 -10.29 20.56 3.89
C SER A 66 -10.43 19.16 3.28
N SER A 67 -11.63 18.58 3.34
CA SER A 67 -11.92 17.27 2.75
C SER A 67 -11.86 17.31 1.22
N PHE A 68 -12.42 18.35 0.62
CA PHE A 68 -12.34 18.58 -0.82
C PHE A 68 -10.89 18.81 -1.30
N ALA A 69 -10.13 19.67 -0.60
CA ALA A 69 -8.73 19.95 -0.93
C ALA A 69 -7.86 18.68 -0.87
N ASN A 70 -8.10 17.79 0.10
CA ASN A 70 -7.39 16.53 0.21
C ASN A 70 -7.66 15.60 -0.97
N GLU A 71 -8.91 15.45 -1.39
CA GLU A 71 -9.27 14.62 -2.55
C GLU A 71 -8.67 15.17 -3.84
N MET A 72 -8.76 16.49 -4.04
CA MET A 72 -8.09 17.18 -5.15
C MET A 72 -6.59 16.90 -5.14
N GLY A 73 -5.94 17.04 -3.99
CA GLY A 73 -4.51 16.76 -3.84
C GLY A 73 -4.13 15.32 -4.18
N ILE A 74 -4.96 14.33 -3.84
CA ILE A 74 -4.73 12.92 -4.19
C ILE A 74 -4.78 12.73 -5.70
N VAL A 75 -5.82 13.27 -6.36
CA VAL A 75 -5.98 13.14 -7.81
C VAL A 75 -4.83 13.82 -8.55
N VAL A 76 -4.54 15.09 -8.21
CA VAL A 76 -3.49 15.88 -8.85
C VAL A 76 -2.13 15.22 -8.69
N ARG A 77 -1.73 14.81 -7.48
CA ARG A 77 -0.43 14.13 -7.29
C ARG A 77 -0.30 12.82 -8.07
N SER A 78 -1.41 12.16 -8.39
CA SER A 78 -1.40 10.89 -9.09
C SER A 78 -1.43 10.99 -10.62
N MET A 79 -1.85 12.12 -11.18
CA MET A 79 -2.15 12.23 -12.61
C MET A 79 -1.59 13.49 -13.26
N ALA A 80 -1.20 14.51 -12.48
CA ALA A 80 -0.71 15.74 -13.05
C ALA A 80 0.67 15.52 -13.68
N PRO A 81 0.90 16.06 -14.89
CA PRO A 81 2.21 16.01 -15.52
C PRO A 81 3.20 16.86 -14.72
N LEU A 82 4.29 16.25 -14.24
CA LEU A 82 5.34 16.94 -13.50
C LEU A 82 6.25 17.80 -14.41
N ALA A 83 6.11 17.66 -15.73
CA ALA A 83 6.90 18.37 -16.74
C ALA A 83 6.50 19.86 -16.93
N VAL A 84 5.47 20.34 -16.24
CA VAL A 84 4.94 21.70 -16.40
C VAL A 84 5.16 22.51 -15.12
N LYS A 85 5.76 23.69 -15.24
CA LYS A 85 6.12 24.54 -14.09
C LYS A 85 4.91 25.14 -13.37
N ARG A 86 3.80 25.42 -14.07
CA ARG A 86 2.61 26.07 -13.48
C ARG A 86 1.34 25.34 -13.90
N TRP A 87 0.38 25.23 -12.98
CA TRP A 87 -0.92 24.60 -13.23
C TRP A 87 -1.71 25.24 -14.38
N LYS A 88 -1.59 26.57 -14.55
CA LYS A 88 -2.26 27.30 -15.62
C LYS A 88 -1.78 26.89 -17.02
N ASP A 89 -0.53 26.42 -17.14
CA ASP A 89 0.08 26.01 -18.40
C ASP A 89 -0.28 24.55 -18.78
N ILE A 90 -0.95 23.81 -17.89
CA ILE A 90 -1.44 22.46 -18.22
C ILE A 90 -2.68 22.59 -19.10
N ASP A 91 -2.63 21.96 -20.26
CA ASP A 91 -3.75 21.93 -21.21
C ASP A 91 -5.04 21.35 -20.61
N HIS A 92 -6.18 21.86 -21.08
CA HIS A 92 -7.49 21.44 -20.59
C HIS A 92 -7.76 19.95 -20.84
N THR A 93 -7.26 19.41 -21.96
CA THR A 93 -7.37 17.97 -22.29
C THR A 93 -6.68 17.11 -21.22
N ARG A 94 -5.63 17.63 -20.58
CA ARG A 94 -4.94 16.95 -19.47
C ARG A 94 -5.63 17.17 -18.12
N LYS A 95 -6.38 18.26 -17.96
CA LYS A 95 -7.17 18.56 -16.74
C LYS A 95 -8.45 17.73 -16.66
N MET A 96 -9.14 17.50 -17.79
CA MET A 96 -10.44 16.79 -17.80
C MET A 96 -10.40 15.41 -17.15
N PRO A 97 -9.44 14.52 -17.46
CA PRO A 97 -9.37 13.19 -16.84
C PRO A 97 -9.22 13.24 -15.31
N MET A 98 -8.56 14.27 -14.78
CA MET A 98 -8.45 14.47 -13.33
C MET A 98 -9.80 14.83 -12.70
N ILE A 99 -10.55 15.73 -13.34
CA ILE A 99 -11.90 16.12 -12.90
C ILE A 99 -12.85 14.92 -12.94
N ASP A 100 -12.81 14.15 -14.03
CA ASP A 100 -13.66 12.97 -14.19
C ASP A 100 -13.32 11.89 -13.17
N ARG A 101 -12.04 11.69 -12.86
CA ARG A 101 -11.64 10.76 -11.79
C ARG A 101 -12.17 11.18 -10.43
N LEU A 102 -12.17 12.47 -10.12
CA LEU A 102 -12.74 12.99 -8.87
C LEU A 102 -14.24 12.70 -8.79
N LYS A 103 -14.99 13.00 -9.86
CA LYS A 103 -16.44 12.72 -9.96
C LYS A 103 -16.73 11.23 -9.83
N LYS A 104 -16.02 10.38 -10.58
CA LYS A 104 -16.17 8.92 -10.56
C LYS A 104 -15.88 8.34 -9.18
N ARG A 105 -14.80 8.78 -8.52
CA ARG A 105 -14.49 8.35 -7.14
C ARG A 105 -15.59 8.74 -6.17
N SER A 106 -16.15 9.94 -6.30
CA SER A 106 -17.27 10.37 -5.46
C SER A 106 -18.50 9.46 -5.63
N GLU A 107 -18.83 9.05 -6.86
CA GLU A 107 -19.99 8.20 -7.12
C GLU A 107 -19.77 6.75 -6.65
N VAL A 108 -18.61 6.16 -6.95
CA VAL A 108 -18.25 4.81 -6.46
C VAL A 108 -18.26 4.77 -4.93
N ASN A 109 -17.74 5.81 -4.28
CA ASN A 109 -17.77 5.89 -2.81
C ASN A 109 -19.20 5.98 -2.26
N LYS A 110 -20.12 6.64 -2.96
CA LYS A 110 -21.54 6.68 -2.60
C LYS A 110 -22.18 5.29 -2.71
N GLN A 111 -21.96 4.60 -3.83
CA GLN A 111 -22.48 3.23 -4.05
C GLN A 111 -21.91 2.22 -3.05
N ASN A 112 -20.60 2.25 -2.80
CA ASN A 112 -19.97 1.36 -1.81
C ASN A 112 -20.51 1.60 -0.39
N ARG A 113 -20.94 2.82 -0.08
CA ARG A 113 -21.57 3.14 1.20
C ARG A 113 -23.02 2.71 1.27
N SER A 114 -23.80 2.79 0.20
CA SER A 114 -25.20 2.31 0.21
C SER A 114 -25.28 0.80 0.45
N HIS A 115 -24.25 0.03 0.10
CA HIS A 115 -24.20 -1.41 0.37
C HIS A 115 -23.70 -1.75 1.79
N LYS A 116 -23.41 -0.76 2.64
CA LYS A 116 -22.88 -1.02 3.99
C LYS A 116 -24.02 -1.30 4.98
N GLN A 117 -24.18 -2.56 5.35
CA GLN A 117 -25.30 -3.03 6.19
C GLN A 117 -25.22 -2.55 7.65
N CYS A 118 -24.04 -2.50 8.26
CA CYS A 118 -23.88 -2.06 9.65
C CYS A 118 -22.76 -1.02 9.80
N VAL A 119 -22.98 -0.01 10.67
CA VAL A 119 -21.99 1.00 11.00
C VAL A 119 -21.31 0.70 12.33
N THR A 120 -20.01 1.00 12.44
CA THR A 120 -19.24 0.73 13.65
C THR A 120 -19.17 1.99 14.51
N THR A 121 -19.13 1.83 15.83
CA THR A 121 -19.02 2.92 16.80
C THR A 121 -17.58 3.43 16.95
N GLN A 122 -16.59 2.58 16.68
CA GLN A 122 -15.17 2.78 17.02
C GLN A 122 -14.39 3.69 16.05
N GLY A 123 -15.00 4.14 14.96
CA GLY A 123 -14.37 5.09 14.03
C GLY A 123 -13.10 4.53 13.35
N SER A 124 -11.98 5.24 13.49
CA SER A 124 -10.70 4.93 12.81
C SER A 124 -9.67 4.25 13.73
N LYS A 125 -10.10 3.75 14.89
CA LYS A 125 -9.23 2.98 15.78
C LYS A 125 -8.86 1.65 15.11
N SER A 126 -7.62 1.23 15.25
CA SER A 126 -7.16 -0.07 14.78
C SER A 126 -7.70 -1.18 15.69
N PHE A 127 -8.13 -2.30 15.11
CA PHE A 127 -8.65 -3.45 15.85
C PHE A 127 -7.67 -4.03 16.87
N ALA A 128 -6.36 -4.04 16.55
CA ALA A 128 -5.31 -4.46 17.49
C ALA A 128 -5.20 -3.59 18.76
N ALA A 129 -5.71 -2.35 18.74
CA ALA A 129 -5.76 -1.51 19.92
C ALA A 129 -7.04 -1.73 20.75
N GLU A 130 -8.08 -2.30 20.15
CA GLU A 130 -9.37 -2.61 20.79
C GLU A 130 -9.36 -4.02 21.41
N GLU A 131 -8.54 -4.94 20.89
CA GLU A 131 -8.30 -6.29 21.44
C GLU A 131 -7.87 -6.30 22.93
N MET A 132 -7.44 -5.16 23.50
CA MET A 132 -6.94 -5.05 24.87
C MET A 132 -7.99 -4.51 25.87
N ARG A 133 -9.29 -4.65 25.61
CA ARG A 133 -10.36 -4.03 26.44
C ARG A 133 -10.94 -4.86 27.57
N ASN A 134 -10.64 -6.15 27.67
CA ASN A 134 -11.03 -6.88 28.87
C ASN A 134 -10.12 -6.46 30.04
N GLU A 135 -10.50 -5.38 30.71
CA GLU A 135 -9.77 -4.81 31.85
C GLU A 135 -9.69 -5.80 33.02
N SER A 136 -10.61 -6.77 33.10
CA SER A 136 -10.58 -7.82 34.13
C SER A 136 -9.82 -9.09 33.73
N THR A 137 -9.89 -9.56 32.48
CA THR A 137 -9.27 -10.85 32.09
C THR A 137 -7.95 -10.69 31.35
N LYS A 138 -7.63 -9.50 30.80
CA LYS A 138 -6.49 -9.26 29.89
C LYS A 138 -6.44 -10.19 28.66
N GLU A 139 -7.48 -10.98 28.45
CA GLU A 139 -7.62 -11.92 27.34
C GLU A 139 -8.43 -11.30 26.20
N LEU A 140 -8.15 -11.75 24.99
CA LEU A 140 -8.81 -11.28 23.78
C LEU A 140 -10.30 -11.61 23.85
N PRO A 141 -11.21 -10.63 23.66
CA PRO A 141 -12.63 -10.91 23.61
C PRO A 141 -12.95 -11.86 22.45
N GLY A 142 -13.91 -12.76 22.68
CA GLY A 142 -14.41 -13.67 21.64
C GLY A 142 -14.94 -12.88 20.44
N GLN A 143 -14.95 -13.47 19.25
CA GLN A 143 -15.32 -12.78 18.00
C GLN A 143 -16.77 -12.27 18.04
N ILE A 144 -17.66 -12.99 18.73
CA ILE A 144 -19.07 -12.61 18.88
C ILE A 144 -19.21 -11.42 19.84
N GLU A 145 -18.47 -11.43 20.95
CA GLU A 145 -18.43 -10.33 21.92
C GLU A 145 -17.80 -9.08 21.30
N PHE A 146 -16.71 -9.26 20.56
CA PHE A 146 -16.06 -8.21 19.81
C PHE A 146 -17.00 -7.54 18.80
N PHE A 147 -17.83 -8.32 18.10
CA PHE A 147 -18.86 -7.76 17.21
C PHE A 147 -19.85 -6.88 17.97
N ARG A 148 -20.30 -7.29 19.15
CA ARG A 148 -21.18 -6.48 20.01
C ARG A 148 -20.50 -5.17 20.39
N ASP A 149 -19.27 -5.19 20.88
CA ASP A 149 -18.55 -3.99 21.30
C ASP A 149 -18.32 -2.98 20.16
N MET A 150 -18.21 -3.47 18.94
CA MET A 150 -18.07 -2.63 17.75
C MET A 150 -19.36 -1.97 17.29
N HIS A 151 -20.52 -2.57 17.59
CA HIS A 151 -21.81 -2.19 17.00
C HIS A 151 -22.85 -1.76 18.03
N PHE A 152 -22.57 -1.93 19.32
CA PHE A 152 -23.41 -1.53 20.43
C PHE A 152 -22.75 -0.40 21.23
N SER A 153 -23.56 0.52 21.74
CA SER A 153 -23.13 1.58 22.66
C SER A 153 -24.01 1.58 23.89
N LYS A 154 -23.40 1.58 25.10
CA LYS A 154 -24.14 1.54 26.37
C LYS A 154 -25.19 2.65 26.53
N GLY A 155 -25.00 3.81 25.89
CA GLY A 155 -25.96 4.93 25.95
C GLY A 155 -26.89 5.07 24.73
N LYS A 156 -26.53 4.50 23.59
CA LYS A 156 -27.28 4.68 22.32
C LYS A 156 -27.89 3.39 21.76
N GLY A 157 -27.58 2.25 22.37
CA GLY A 157 -28.00 0.93 21.89
C GLY A 157 -27.24 0.50 20.64
N TRP A 158 -27.91 -0.33 19.84
CA TRP A 158 -27.39 -0.84 18.57
C TRP A 158 -27.29 0.25 17.51
N THR A 159 -26.20 0.24 16.77
CA THR A 159 -25.93 1.20 15.68
C THR A 159 -26.93 1.12 14.53
N THR A 160 -27.40 -0.08 14.22
CA THR A 160 -28.35 -0.38 13.14
C THR A 160 -29.21 -1.58 13.57
N PRO A 161 -30.49 -1.65 13.20
CA PRO A 161 -31.34 -2.83 13.47
C PRO A 161 -30.74 -4.13 12.94
N ASP A 162 -30.10 -4.07 11.76
CA ASP A 162 -29.41 -5.22 11.18
C ASP A 162 -28.29 -5.75 12.07
N ALA A 163 -27.56 -4.87 12.77
CA ALA A 163 -26.49 -5.29 13.67
C ALA A 163 -27.03 -6.07 14.88
N GLU A 164 -28.19 -5.67 15.41
CA GLU A 164 -28.87 -6.42 16.46
C GLU A 164 -29.32 -7.80 15.96
N ASN A 165 -29.93 -7.85 14.77
CA ASN A 165 -30.36 -9.10 14.16
C ASN A 165 -29.19 -10.05 13.89
N TYR A 166 -28.06 -9.53 13.41
CA TYR A 166 -26.84 -10.33 13.23
C TYR A 166 -26.33 -10.87 14.56
N TYR A 167 -26.28 -10.04 15.62
CA TYR A 167 -25.83 -10.49 16.92
C TYR A 167 -26.73 -11.59 17.51
N LYS A 168 -28.05 -11.43 17.40
CA LYS A 168 -29.02 -12.46 17.82
C LYS A 168 -28.79 -13.79 17.09
N LYS A 169 -28.58 -13.76 15.76
CA LYS A 169 -28.25 -14.95 14.97
C LYS A 169 -26.92 -15.59 15.36
N MET A 170 -25.91 -14.79 15.69
CA MET A 170 -24.62 -15.32 16.18
C MET A 170 -24.78 -16.04 17.52
N LEU A 171 -25.55 -15.48 18.45
CA LEU A 171 -25.82 -16.10 19.75
C LEU A 171 -26.60 -17.40 19.60
N GLU A 172 -27.63 -17.41 18.75
CA GLU A 172 -28.43 -18.62 18.48
C GLU A 172 -27.55 -19.75 17.95
N LEU A 173 -26.69 -19.47 16.96
CA LEU A 173 -25.74 -20.45 16.42
C LEU A 173 -24.69 -20.88 17.44
N HIS A 174 -24.27 -19.98 18.33
CA HIS A 174 -23.31 -20.32 19.37
C HIS A 174 -23.92 -21.29 20.40
N ILE A 175 -25.14 -21.01 20.84
CA ILE A 175 -25.88 -21.88 21.77
C ILE A 175 -26.19 -23.23 21.12
N SER A 176 -26.63 -23.25 19.85
CA SER A 176 -26.92 -24.50 19.13
C SER A 176 -25.68 -25.38 18.97
N THR A 177 -24.51 -24.75 18.79
CA THR A 177 -23.24 -25.46 18.66
C THR A 177 -22.80 -26.04 20.01
N GLN A 178 -22.96 -25.31 21.12
CA GLN A 178 -22.58 -25.78 22.45
C GLN A 178 -23.46 -26.91 23.00
N ASN A 179 -24.74 -26.94 22.62
CA ASN A 179 -25.71 -27.92 23.15
C ASN A 179 -25.83 -29.20 22.31
N SER A 180 -25.05 -29.36 21.23
CA SER A 180 -25.08 -30.58 20.41
C SER A 180 -24.38 -31.75 21.15
N PRO A 181 -25.00 -32.94 21.26
CA PRO A 181 -24.36 -34.10 21.87
C PRO A 181 -23.07 -34.47 21.12
N LEU A 182 -22.00 -34.69 21.88
CA LEU A 182 -20.70 -35.13 21.37
C LEU A 182 -20.80 -36.59 20.90
N GLU A 183 -21.07 -36.82 19.61
CA GLU A 183 -20.83 -38.13 19.02
C GLU A 183 -19.32 -38.31 18.74
N GLU A 184 -18.77 -39.41 19.25
CA GLU A 184 -17.33 -39.68 19.48
C GLU A 184 -16.42 -39.71 18.23
N ASN A 185 -16.91 -39.36 17.05
CA ASN A 185 -16.13 -39.49 15.80
C ASN A 185 -16.15 -38.25 14.88
N GLN A 186 -16.46 -37.06 15.42
CA GLN A 186 -16.42 -35.84 14.59
C GLN A 186 -15.91 -34.61 15.35
N ASP A 187 -14.60 -34.52 15.52
CA ASP A 187 -13.83 -33.31 15.91
C ASP A 187 -14.08 -32.08 14.98
N SER A 188 -15.04 -32.15 14.05
CA SER A 188 -15.30 -31.18 12.98
C SER A 188 -16.67 -30.49 13.03
N LEU A 189 -17.53 -30.77 14.02
CA LEU A 189 -18.90 -30.21 14.06
C LEU A 189 -19.08 -28.95 14.93
N HIS A 190 -18.18 -28.66 15.87
CA HIS A 190 -18.27 -27.43 16.67
C HIS A 190 -17.76 -26.22 15.86
N LEU A 191 -18.69 -25.40 15.37
CA LEU A 191 -18.37 -24.11 14.77
C LEU A 191 -17.66 -23.22 15.79
N THR A 192 -16.43 -22.82 15.49
CA THR A 192 -15.74 -21.77 16.24
C THR A 192 -16.49 -20.44 16.11
N GLU A 193 -16.32 -19.53 17.07
CA GLU A 193 -16.97 -18.20 17.02
C GLU A 193 -16.69 -17.44 15.71
N ASN A 194 -15.47 -17.57 15.17
CA ASN A 194 -15.10 -17.01 13.88
C ASN A 194 -15.91 -17.62 12.73
N GLN A 195 -16.11 -18.94 12.73
CA GLN A 195 -16.93 -19.61 11.72
C GLN A 195 -18.40 -19.21 11.84
N ILE A 196 -18.91 -19.03 13.06
CA ILE A 196 -20.26 -18.50 13.32
C ILE A 196 -20.38 -17.08 12.74
N CYS A 197 -19.45 -16.18 13.06
CA CYS A 197 -19.46 -14.82 12.54
C CYS A 197 -19.36 -14.79 11.00
N ASN A 198 -18.54 -15.65 10.40
CA ASN A 198 -18.43 -15.78 8.94
C ASN A 198 -19.73 -16.30 8.31
N ARG A 199 -20.47 -17.18 8.99
CA ARG A 199 -21.77 -17.69 8.53
C ARG A 199 -22.84 -16.61 8.57
N VAL A 200 -22.82 -15.74 9.57
CA VAL A 200 -23.81 -14.67 9.75
C VAL A 200 -23.50 -13.41 8.92
N LEU A 201 -22.24 -12.96 8.91
CA LEU A 201 -21.81 -11.72 8.23
C LEU A 201 -21.29 -11.94 6.82
N GLY A 202 -21.10 -13.20 6.42
CA GLY A 202 -20.41 -13.59 5.20
C GLY A 202 -18.89 -13.66 5.38
N LYS A 203 -18.26 -14.58 4.64
CA LYS A 203 -16.80 -14.72 4.62
C LYS A 203 -16.17 -13.51 3.93
N ARG A 204 -15.31 -12.79 4.65
CA ARG A 204 -14.49 -11.74 4.05
C ARG A 204 -13.29 -12.36 3.33
N PHE A 205 -13.31 -12.37 2.00
CA PHE A 205 -12.13 -12.75 1.23
C PHE A 205 -11.00 -11.74 1.48
N GLY A 206 -9.86 -12.21 1.98
CA GLY A 206 -8.63 -11.40 2.14
C GLY A 206 -8.09 -11.25 3.56
N TYR A 207 -8.86 -11.61 4.60
CA TYR A 207 -8.30 -11.91 5.92
C TYR A 207 -8.31 -13.43 6.05
N SER A 208 -7.15 -14.05 5.81
CA SER A 208 -6.97 -15.44 6.23
C SER A 208 -7.24 -15.52 7.73
N GLU A 209 -7.96 -16.54 8.16
CA GLU A 209 -8.11 -16.90 9.58
C GLU A 209 -6.77 -16.77 10.29
N PRO A 210 -6.73 -16.52 11.61
CA PRO A 210 -5.50 -16.58 12.40
C PRO A 210 -5.00 -18.02 12.47
N HIS A 211 -4.62 -18.57 11.32
CA HIS A 211 -3.87 -19.79 11.21
C HIS A 211 -2.46 -19.42 11.65
N LYS A 212 -2.06 -19.98 12.80
CA LYS A 212 -0.68 -20.18 13.29
C LYS A 212 0.31 -19.27 12.59
N SER A 213 0.71 -18.18 13.28
CA SER A 213 1.83 -17.30 12.94
C SER A 213 2.47 -17.70 11.63
N LEU A 214 2.18 -17.00 10.53
CA LEU A 214 2.87 -17.23 9.26
C LEU A 214 4.36 -17.28 9.58
N SER A 215 4.88 -18.49 9.73
CA SER A 215 6.30 -18.77 9.80
C SER A 215 6.75 -18.15 8.50
N ARG A 216 7.45 -17.02 8.63
CA ARG A 216 8.05 -16.29 7.52
C ARG A 216 8.47 -17.34 6.52
N LYS A 217 7.77 -17.45 5.39
CA LYS A 217 8.01 -18.49 4.39
C LYS A 217 9.51 -18.44 4.15
N MET A 218 10.26 -19.41 4.67
CA MET A 218 11.69 -19.46 4.42
C MET A 218 11.78 -19.65 2.92
N ARG A 219 12.27 -18.61 2.26
CA ARG A 219 12.56 -18.59 0.85
C ARG A 219 13.72 -19.54 0.64
N LEU A 220 13.44 -20.83 0.57
CA LEU A 220 14.42 -21.84 0.19
C LEU A 220 14.54 -21.92 -1.34
N ASP A 221 13.52 -21.47 -2.08
CA ASP A 221 13.48 -21.53 -3.55
C ASP A 221 14.12 -20.31 -4.25
N ASP A 222 14.39 -19.22 -3.52
CA ASP A 222 14.98 -18.01 -4.12
C ASP A 222 16.48 -18.18 -4.42
N ASP A 223 17.19 -19.09 -3.75
CA ASP A 223 18.64 -19.26 -3.93
C ASP A 223 18.98 -19.98 -5.24
N ALA A 224 18.21 -21.00 -5.63
CA ALA A 224 18.39 -21.70 -6.91
C ALA A 224 18.07 -20.78 -8.09
N ALA A 225 16.95 -20.05 -8.02
CA ALA A 225 16.58 -19.07 -9.03
C ALA A 225 17.57 -17.88 -9.06
N SER A 226 18.13 -17.47 -7.92
CA SER A 226 19.15 -16.43 -7.85
C SER A 226 20.46 -16.87 -8.51
N LEU A 227 20.88 -18.13 -8.30
CA LEU A 227 22.07 -18.69 -8.92
C LEU A 227 21.90 -18.85 -10.44
N GLU A 228 20.75 -19.33 -10.90
CA GLU A 228 20.43 -19.45 -12.32
C GLU A 228 20.38 -18.07 -12.99
N ASN A 229 19.72 -17.08 -12.35
CA ASN A 229 19.70 -15.71 -12.84
C ASN A 229 21.10 -15.06 -12.84
N ALA A 230 21.99 -15.42 -11.91
CA ALA A 230 23.38 -14.97 -11.90
C ALA A 230 24.19 -15.59 -13.04
N ALA A 231 23.99 -16.88 -13.33
CA ALA A 231 24.60 -17.55 -14.47
C ALA A 231 24.13 -16.94 -15.80
N LEU A 232 22.83 -16.68 -15.94
CA LEU A 232 22.25 -16.00 -17.11
C LEU A 232 22.83 -14.60 -17.31
N ARG A 233 23.00 -13.82 -16.23
CA ARG A 233 23.63 -12.48 -16.30
C ARG A 233 25.08 -12.54 -16.79
N THR A 234 25.84 -13.54 -16.32
CA THR A 234 27.22 -13.74 -16.76
C THR A 234 27.27 -14.11 -18.24
N ARG A 235 26.36 -14.97 -18.71
CA ARG A 235 26.29 -15.38 -20.12
C ARG A 235 25.87 -14.23 -21.04
N VAL A 236 24.92 -13.39 -20.63
CA VAL A 236 24.52 -12.21 -21.39
C VAL A 236 25.70 -11.26 -21.56
N LYS A 237 26.47 -11.02 -20.48
CA LYS A 237 27.66 -10.16 -20.53
C LYS A 237 28.74 -10.71 -21.49
N ASP A 238 29.00 -12.01 -21.45
CA ASP A 238 29.96 -12.65 -22.35
C ASP A 238 29.52 -12.53 -23.83
N LEU A 239 28.23 -12.67 -24.13
CA LEU A 239 27.71 -12.45 -25.49
C LEU A 239 27.82 -10.98 -25.92
N GLU A 240 27.58 -10.03 -25.02
CA GLU A 240 27.77 -8.59 -25.28
C GLU A 240 29.23 -8.26 -25.59
N ASP A 241 30.16 -8.84 -24.84
CA ASP A 241 31.60 -8.67 -25.04
C ASP A 241 32.06 -9.31 -26.37
N GLN A 242 31.51 -10.47 -26.73
CA GLN A 242 31.73 -11.09 -28.04
C GLN A 242 31.23 -10.20 -29.18
N LEU A 243 30.01 -9.66 -29.07
CA LEU A 243 29.45 -8.77 -30.08
C LEU A 243 30.30 -7.51 -30.24
N LYS A 244 30.76 -6.94 -29.14
CA LYS A 244 31.65 -5.78 -29.14
C LYS A 244 32.98 -6.09 -29.82
N ASN A 245 33.56 -7.25 -29.55
CA ASN A 245 34.78 -7.72 -30.22
C ASN A 245 34.57 -7.92 -31.73
N TRP A 246 33.49 -8.58 -32.14
CA TRP A 246 33.16 -8.73 -33.57
C TRP A 246 32.93 -7.39 -34.26
N THR A 247 32.29 -6.44 -33.58
CA THR A 247 32.10 -5.08 -34.10
C THR A 247 33.44 -4.35 -34.27
N ASP A 248 34.36 -4.50 -33.32
CA ASP A 248 35.70 -3.93 -33.42
C ASP A 248 36.49 -4.55 -34.58
N VAL A 249 36.44 -5.88 -34.74
CA VAL A 249 37.09 -6.62 -35.84
C VAL A 249 36.52 -6.17 -37.19
N LEU A 250 35.21 -6.09 -37.32
CA LEU A 250 34.55 -5.62 -38.55
C LEU A 250 34.89 -4.16 -38.86
N SER A 251 35.10 -3.32 -37.85
CA SER A 251 35.50 -1.92 -38.05
C SER A 251 36.94 -1.75 -38.55
N ARG A 252 37.79 -2.77 -38.33
CA ARG A 252 39.21 -2.79 -38.77
C ARG A 252 39.41 -3.37 -40.17
N ILE A 253 38.39 -4.02 -40.74
CA ILE A 253 38.45 -4.51 -42.12
C ILE A 253 38.17 -3.33 -43.07
N PRO A 254 39.06 -3.05 -44.05
CA PRO A 254 38.81 -2.04 -45.08
C PRO A 254 37.50 -2.32 -45.83
N ARG A 255 36.67 -1.29 -46.04
CA ARG A 255 35.33 -1.39 -46.67
C ARG A 255 35.35 -2.02 -48.06
N ASP A 256 36.48 -1.90 -48.74
CA ASP A 256 36.85 -2.38 -50.06
C ASP A 256 36.95 -3.93 -50.13
N ILE A 257 37.21 -4.61 -49.01
CA ILE A 257 37.18 -6.10 -48.92
C ILE A 257 35.77 -6.60 -48.57
N LEU A 258 34.97 -5.82 -47.83
CA LEU A 258 33.59 -6.21 -47.50
C LEU A 258 32.68 -6.27 -48.73
N LEU A 259 32.94 -5.44 -49.74
CA LEU A 259 32.16 -5.38 -50.99
C LEU A 259 32.49 -6.51 -51.98
N SER A 260 33.66 -7.17 -51.89
CA SER A 260 33.99 -8.31 -52.76
C SER A 260 33.32 -9.61 -52.31
N VAL A 261 33.17 -9.84 -51.00
CA VAL A 261 32.50 -11.03 -50.45
C VAL A 261 30.99 -11.07 -50.76
N GLN A 262 30.34 -9.90 -50.87
CA GLN A 262 28.92 -9.82 -51.23
C GLN A 262 28.64 -10.10 -52.72
N ASN A 263 29.62 -9.90 -53.60
CA ASN A 263 29.47 -10.23 -55.02
C ASN A 263 29.64 -11.74 -55.30
N ASP A 264 30.50 -12.44 -54.57
CA ASP A 264 30.73 -13.88 -54.79
C ASP A 264 29.55 -14.75 -54.33
N THR A 265 28.79 -14.30 -53.32
CA THR A 265 27.60 -15.03 -52.83
C THR A 265 26.41 -14.94 -53.81
N SER A 266 26.39 -13.90 -54.66
CA SER A 266 25.33 -13.70 -55.67
C SER A 266 25.57 -14.46 -56.97
N GLN A 267 26.78 -15.01 -57.21
CA GLN A 267 27.10 -15.81 -58.39
C GLN A 267 26.94 -17.33 -58.17
N ALA A 268 26.83 -17.80 -56.92
CA ALA A 268 26.69 -19.23 -56.60
C ALA A 268 25.23 -19.74 -56.51
N SER A 269 24.23 -18.88 -56.68
CA SER A 269 22.80 -19.23 -56.59
C SER A 269 22.06 -19.20 -57.94
N GLY A 270 22.78 -19.06 -59.05
CA GLY A 270 22.23 -18.91 -60.40
C GLY A 270 22.66 -19.98 -61.40
N SER A 271 22.66 -21.26 -61.02
CA SER A 271 22.77 -22.37 -61.99
C SER A 271 22.44 -23.70 -61.33
N ASN A 272 21.14 -24.02 -61.25
CA ASN A 272 20.59 -25.39 -61.29
C ASN A 272 19.05 -25.32 -61.30
N GLU A 273 18.49 -24.87 -62.41
CA GLU A 273 17.22 -25.39 -62.94
C GLU A 273 17.42 -25.49 -64.45
N ASP A 274 17.69 -26.71 -64.94
CA ASP A 274 17.32 -27.25 -66.25
C ASP A 274 18.04 -28.59 -66.47
N LEU A 275 17.33 -29.68 -66.11
CA LEU A 275 17.23 -31.00 -66.78
C LEU A 275 16.73 -32.09 -65.80
#